data_AF-A0A497P2Y2-F1
#
_entry.id   AF-A0A497P2Y2-F1
#
_cell.length_a   1.000
_cell.length_b   1.000
_cell.length_c   1.000
_cell.angle_alpha   90.00
_cell.angle_beta   90.00
_cell.angle_gamma   90.00
#
_symmetry.space_group_name_H-M   'P 1'
#
loop_
_entity.id
_entity.type
_entity.pdbx_description
1 polymer ?
#
loop_
_entity_poly.entity_id
_entity_poly.type
_entity_poly.pdbx_seq_one_letter_code
_entity_poly.pdbx_strand_id
1 'polypeptide(L)'
;MTQQVTKLLFPFAVSAKDREEIFTKEMERAVILCLAESERRKGEGFILKKPVEELVFVAETCYPVWLVPWRGRNLLFDGFGGISHTLTYDILPDIKTFINDLKGSAKRREAYAAFLSDALNYFQGFKGQEEKTIEGLIADREFIQDFVSYLQEAKTIQRPILDKAFLSPTLDESTLSSFIQDFSNLRTTLKEDIASLRKSMRMLSATTREHVKTIHEEIREIRKKFNEKIMALKPSVLEKMQQIQKKYDKKITTFSKKFDRQLHQLHQERVKLEKTKKTITAEIERCEMEISSCKLRKDETGEAHWKHELEEYKKKLSALEKEIIDMDKKIE
;
A
#
# COMPACT_ATOMS: atom_id res chain seq x y z
N MET A 1 25.41 -49.84 16.91
CA MET A 1 25.47 -50.07 18.37
C MET A 1 24.07 -49.83 18.90
N THR A 2 23.35 -50.88 19.27
CA THR A 2 22.01 -50.79 19.88
C THR A 2 22.14 -49.99 21.18
N GLN A 3 21.54 -48.80 21.22
CA GLN A 3 21.48 -48.02 22.46
C GLN A 3 20.75 -48.88 23.50
N GLN A 4 21.36 -49.05 24.67
CA GLN A 4 20.73 -49.77 25.76
C GLN A 4 19.51 -48.97 26.23
N VAL A 5 18.32 -49.52 25.99
CA VAL A 5 17.06 -48.89 26.43
C VAL A 5 16.98 -48.94 27.96
N THR A 6 16.97 -47.77 28.58
CA THR A 6 16.73 -47.63 30.01
C THR A 6 15.25 -47.89 30.30
N LYS A 7 14.95 -48.88 31.16
CA LYS A 7 13.59 -49.19 31.59
C LYS A 7 13.29 -48.48 32.92
N LEU A 8 12.24 -47.68 32.92
CA LEU A 8 11.72 -46.99 34.10
C LEU A 8 10.37 -47.59 34.47
N LEU A 9 10.14 -47.80 35.76
CA LEU A 9 8.86 -48.21 36.31
C LEU A 9 8.24 -47.04 37.05
N PHE A 10 7.07 -46.62 36.58
CA PHE A 10 6.24 -45.67 37.31
C PHE A 10 5.44 -46.39 38.40
N PRO A 11 5.19 -45.75 39.56
CA PRO A 11 4.23 -46.25 40.51
C PRO A 11 2.82 -46.19 39.91
N PHE A 12 1.93 -47.08 40.35
CA PHE A 12 0.52 -47.07 39.91
C PHE A 12 -0.20 -45.81 40.41
N ALA A 13 0.07 -45.40 41.65
CA ALA A 13 -0.44 -44.16 42.23
C ALA A 13 0.65 -43.43 43.03
N VAL A 14 0.42 -42.13 43.21
CA VAL A 14 1.30 -41.20 43.93
C VAL A 14 0.48 -40.39 44.92
N SER A 15 1.09 -39.99 46.04
CA SER A 15 0.39 -39.16 47.03
C SER A 15 0.13 -37.76 46.46
N ALA A 16 -1.10 -37.26 46.62
CA ALA A 16 -1.41 -35.88 46.33
C ALA A 16 -0.61 -34.95 47.26
N LYS A 17 -0.25 -33.75 46.77
CA LYS A 17 0.63 -32.81 47.49
C LYS A 17 0.01 -32.25 48.76
N ASP A 18 -1.32 -32.19 48.81
CA ASP A 18 -2.16 -31.69 49.89
C ASP A 18 -2.63 -32.78 50.85
N ARG A 19 -2.24 -34.04 50.60
CA ARG A 19 -2.61 -35.17 51.46
C ARG A 19 -1.77 -35.16 52.74
N GLU A 20 -2.43 -35.12 53.90
CA GLU A 20 -1.78 -35.15 55.22
C GLU A 20 -1.19 -36.52 55.56
N GLU A 21 -1.85 -37.60 55.14
CA GLU A 21 -1.43 -38.99 55.42
C GLU A 21 -0.75 -39.65 54.21
N ILE A 22 0.28 -40.47 54.47
CA ILE A 22 0.99 -41.22 53.41
C ILE A 22 0.02 -42.22 52.74
N PHE A 23 -0.03 -42.22 51.41
CA PHE A 23 -0.77 -43.22 50.65
C PHE A 23 -0.01 -44.55 50.61
N THR A 24 -0.55 -45.59 51.25
CA THR A 24 0.11 -46.91 51.35
C THR A 24 -0.31 -47.86 50.22
N LYS A 25 0.43 -48.97 50.05
CA LYS A 25 0.11 -50.00 49.04
C LYS A 25 -1.19 -50.75 49.38
N GLU A 26 -1.52 -50.89 50.66
CA GLU A 26 -2.80 -51.45 51.12
C GLU A 26 -3.95 -50.54 50.74
N MET A 27 -3.79 -49.22 50.90
CA MET A 27 -4.77 -48.23 50.44
C MET A 27 -4.94 -48.28 48.92
N GLU A 28 -3.86 -48.36 48.15
CA GLU A 28 -3.90 -48.51 46.69
C GLU A 28 -4.69 -49.75 46.28
N ARG A 29 -4.40 -50.92 46.89
CA ARG A 29 -5.12 -52.17 46.63
C ARG A 29 -6.60 -52.08 47.01
N ALA A 30 -6.92 -51.49 48.15
CA ALA A 30 -8.30 -51.31 48.61
C ALA A 30 -9.09 -50.40 47.66
N VAL A 31 -8.48 -49.32 47.17
CA VAL A 31 -9.09 -48.42 46.18
C VAL A 31 -9.34 -49.15 44.87
N ILE A 32 -8.36 -49.87 44.33
CA ILE A 32 -8.52 -50.66 43.10
C ILE A 32 -9.67 -51.67 43.25
N LEU A 33 -9.74 -52.38 44.37
CA LEU A 33 -10.81 -53.34 44.65
C LEU A 33 -12.18 -52.65 44.70
N CYS A 34 -12.28 -51.49 45.36
CA CYS A 34 -13.52 -50.73 45.43
C CYS A 34 -13.96 -50.23 44.06
N LEU A 35 -13.03 -49.73 43.23
CA LEU A 35 -13.31 -49.30 41.86
C LEU A 35 -13.80 -50.46 41.01
N ALA A 36 -13.10 -51.59 41.03
CA ALA A 36 -13.48 -52.79 40.30
C ALA A 36 -14.89 -53.29 40.70
N GLU A 37 -15.19 -53.38 42.00
CA GLU A 37 -16.53 -53.77 42.49
C GLU A 37 -17.63 -52.74 42.16
N SER A 38 -17.27 -51.46 42.03
CA SER A 38 -18.23 -50.40 41.66
C SER A 38 -18.64 -50.47 40.19
N GLU A 39 -17.70 -50.82 39.31
CA GLU A 39 -17.93 -50.94 37.87
C GLU A 39 -18.47 -52.32 37.45
N ARG A 40 -18.31 -53.32 38.34
CA ARG A 40 -18.77 -54.70 38.11
C ARG A 40 -20.27 -54.76 37.85
N ARG A 41 -20.66 -55.53 36.83
CA ARG A 41 -22.08 -55.73 36.49
C ARG A 41 -22.73 -56.68 37.49
N LYS A 42 -23.64 -56.14 38.30
CA LYS A 42 -24.33 -56.89 39.37
C LYS A 42 -25.52 -57.74 38.89
N GLY A 43 -25.60 -57.99 37.58
CA GLY A 43 -26.71 -58.71 36.94
C GLY A 43 -27.98 -57.87 36.90
N GLU A 44 -28.18 -57.13 35.81
CA GLU A 44 -29.40 -56.34 35.59
C GLU A 44 -30.03 -56.62 34.22
N GLY A 45 -31.36 -56.59 34.20
CA GLY A 45 -32.21 -56.81 33.03
C GLY A 45 -33.53 -57.49 33.39
N PHE A 46 -34.65 -56.77 33.25
CA PHE A 46 -36.00 -57.32 33.50
C PHE A 46 -36.38 -58.43 32.50
N ILE A 47 -35.77 -58.46 31.30
CA ILE A 47 -36.15 -59.36 30.19
C ILE A 47 -35.07 -60.42 29.90
N LEU A 48 -33.78 -60.08 29.97
CA LEU A 48 -32.68 -61.06 29.95
C LEU A 48 -31.87 -60.94 31.24
N LYS A 49 -32.05 -61.89 32.16
CA LYS A 49 -31.20 -62.03 33.35
C LYS A 49 -29.77 -62.37 32.91
N LYS A 50 -28.90 -61.37 32.89
CA LYS A 50 -27.46 -61.61 32.72
C LYS A 50 -26.87 -62.16 34.02
N PRO A 51 -25.92 -63.12 33.95
CA PRO A 51 -25.25 -63.62 35.14
C PRO A 51 -24.51 -62.48 35.85
N VAL A 52 -24.44 -62.58 37.17
CA VAL A 52 -23.65 -61.68 38.01
C VAL A 52 -22.18 -61.89 37.65
N GLU A 53 -21.47 -60.82 37.35
CA GLU A 53 -20.03 -60.88 37.14
C GLU A 53 -19.34 -61.17 38.47
N GLU A 54 -18.32 -62.03 38.52
CA GLU A 54 -17.57 -62.34 39.74
C GLU A 54 -16.14 -61.80 39.63
N LEU A 55 -15.68 -61.11 40.68
CA LEU A 55 -14.28 -60.68 40.76
C LEU A 55 -13.44 -61.78 41.41
N VAL A 56 -12.68 -62.51 40.59
CA VAL A 56 -11.90 -63.68 41.04
C VAL A 56 -10.51 -63.28 41.53
N PHE A 57 -9.85 -62.33 40.85
CA PHE A 57 -8.55 -61.80 41.24
C PHE A 57 -8.31 -60.41 40.63
N VAL A 58 -7.33 -59.70 41.17
CA VAL A 58 -6.81 -58.44 40.63
C VAL A 58 -5.33 -58.64 40.31
N ALA A 59 -4.90 -58.20 39.12
CA ALA A 59 -3.51 -58.31 38.69
C ALA A 59 -2.96 -56.93 38.31
N GLU A 60 -1.71 -56.66 38.69
CA GLU A 60 -0.98 -55.44 38.31
C GLU A 60 -0.21 -55.69 37.00
N THR A 61 -0.55 -54.94 35.95
CA THR A 61 0.08 -55.00 34.64
C THR A 61 0.74 -53.67 34.28
N CYS A 62 2.00 -53.70 33.87
CA CYS A 62 2.75 -52.53 33.43
C CYS A 62 2.44 -52.21 31.97
N TYR A 63 1.87 -51.02 31.73
CA TYR A 63 1.62 -50.49 30.39
C TYR A 63 2.90 -49.92 29.77
N PRO A 64 3.23 -50.24 28.50
CA PRO A 64 4.46 -49.78 27.87
C PRO A 64 4.29 -48.37 27.33
N VAL A 65 5.21 -47.48 27.71
CA VAL A 65 5.32 -46.11 27.19
C VAL A 65 6.78 -45.88 26.79
N TRP A 66 6.99 -45.26 25.63
CA TRP A 66 8.31 -44.95 25.11
C TRP A 66 8.62 -43.46 25.24
N LEU A 67 9.81 -43.16 25.76
CA LEU A 67 10.42 -41.84 25.66
C LEU A 67 11.53 -41.89 24.62
N VAL A 68 11.30 -41.24 23.49
CA VAL A 68 12.23 -41.28 22.35
C VAL A 68 12.93 -39.94 22.19
N PRO A 69 14.26 -39.87 22.29
CA PRO A 69 15.00 -38.61 22.16
C PRO A 69 14.96 -38.10 20.71
N TRP A 70 14.59 -36.83 20.55
CA TRP A 70 14.61 -36.13 19.27
C TRP A 70 15.03 -34.66 19.43
N ARG A 71 16.21 -34.33 18.88
CA ARG A 71 16.75 -32.95 18.80
C ARG A 71 16.76 -32.19 20.13
N GLY A 72 17.27 -32.85 21.18
CA GLY A 72 17.41 -32.26 22.51
C GLY A 72 16.11 -32.22 23.32
N ARG A 73 15.05 -32.88 22.84
CA ARG A 73 13.79 -33.12 23.56
C ARG A 73 13.48 -34.61 23.55
N ASN A 74 12.45 -35.02 24.29
CA ASN A 74 11.90 -36.37 24.25
C ASN A 74 10.48 -36.32 23.69
N LEU A 75 10.16 -37.26 22.81
CA LEU A 75 8.82 -37.52 22.33
C LEU A 75 8.23 -38.68 23.13
N LEU A 76 6.95 -38.57 23.47
CA LEU A 76 6.23 -39.55 24.27
C LEU A 76 5.36 -40.40 23.35
N PHE A 77 5.51 -41.71 23.40
CA PHE A 77 4.69 -42.64 22.65
C PHE A 77 4.00 -43.64 23.56
N ASP A 78 2.71 -43.81 23.35
CA ASP A 78 1.96 -44.98 23.75
C ASP A 78 2.53 -46.22 23.03
N GLY A 79 2.97 -47.24 23.78
CA GLY A 79 3.56 -48.45 23.22
C GLY A 79 2.61 -49.35 22.45
N PHE A 80 1.30 -49.12 22.51
CA PHE A 80 0.29 -49.90 21.76
C PHE A 80 -0.27 -49.20 20.54
N GLY A 81 -0.01 -47.90 20.34
CA GLY A 81 -0.54 -47.16 19.21
C GLY A 81 -2.02 -46.76 19.31
N GLY A 82 -2.67 -46.99 20.46
CA GLY A 82 -4.05 -46.60 20.71
C GLY A 82 -4.25 -45.08 20.72
N ILE A 83 -3.22 -44.31 21.10
CA ILE A 83 -3.18 -42.86 20.94
C ILE A 83 -2.45 -42.52 19.65
N SER A 84 -2.97 -41.59 18.86
CA SER A 84 -2.31 -41.11 17.64
C SER A 84 -2.40 -39.59 17.56
N HIS A 85 -1.43 -38.98 16.89
CA HIS A 85 -1.46 -37.55 16.61
C HIS A 85 -1.23 -37.28 15.12
N THR A 86 -2.07 -36.41 14.55
CA THR A 86 -2.01 -36.01 13.15
C THR A 86 -1.41 -34.63 13.03
N LEU A 87 -0.28 -34.54 12.34
CA LEU A 87 0.38 -33.30 11.98
C LEU A 87 -0.20 -32.80 10.66
N THR A 88 -0.65 -31.56 10.63
CA THR A 88 -1.14 -30.91 9.41
C THR A 88 -0.13 -29.84 8.95
N TYR A 89 0.23 -29.83 7.68
CA TYR A 89 1.13 -28.81 7.11
C TYR A 89 0.73 -28.40 5.70
N ASP A 90 1.04 -27.16 5.36
CA ASP A 90 0.66 -26.57 4.09
C ASP A 90 1.67 -26.90 2.97
N ILE A 91 1.16 -27.19 1.77
CA ILE A 91 1.98 -27.40 0.57
C ILE A 91 2.18 -26.06 -0.15
N LEU A 92 3.43 -25.69 -0.36
CA LEU A 92 3.77 -24.47 -1.09
C LEU A 92 3.53 -24.61 -2.61
N PRO A 93 3.20 -23.51 -3.29
CA PRO A 93 3.33 -23.39 -4.74
C PRO A 93 4.75 -23.75 -5.22
N ASP A 94 4.92 -24.12 -6.49
CA ASP A 94 6.22 -24.60 -6.99
C ASP A 94 7.26 -23.48 -7.06
N ILE A 95 8.05 -23.36 -6.00
CA ILE A 95 9.08 -22.33 -5.88
C ILE A 95 10.15 -22.48 -6.96
N LYS A 96 10.45 -23.70 -7.40
CA LYS A 96 11.50 -23.94 -8.41
C LYS A 96 11.06 -23.40 -9.75
N THR A 97 9.81 -23.66 -10.14
CA THR A 97 9.22 -23.09 -11.36
C THR A 97 9.21 -21.57 -11.29
N PHE A 98 8.72 -20.98 -10.20
CA PHE A 98 8.77 -19.52 -10.00
C PHE A 98 10.18 -18.93 -10.15
N ILE A 99 11.19 -19.57 -9.54
CA ILE A 99 12.60 -19.13 -9.64
C ILE A 99 13.12 -19.20 -11.08
N ASN A 100 12.74 -20.24 -11.83
CA ASN A 100 13.17 -20.38 -13.22
C ASN A 100 12.54 -19.31 -14.12
N ASP A 101 11.25 -19.05 -13.94
CA ASP A 101 10.52 -18.02 -14.69
C ASP A 101 11.04 -16.62 -14.38
N LEU A 102 11.34 -16.34 -13.12
CA LEU A 102 11.99 -15.10 -12.69
C LEU A 102 13.37 -14.93 -13.36
N LYS A 103 14.19 -15.99 -13.41
CA LYS A 103 15.50 -15.92 -14.09
C LYS A 103 15.37 -15.73 -15.59
N GLY A 104 14.41 -16.41 -16.22
CA GLY A 104 14.16 -16.33 -17.65
C GLY A 104 13.68 -14.95 -18.08
N SER A 105 12.91 -14.27 -17.23
CA SER A 105 12.35 -12.94 -17.48
C SER A 105 13.28 -11.78 -17.11
N ALA A 106 14.24 -11.99 -16.20
CA ALA A 106 15.06 -10.94 -15.57
C ALA A 106 15.85 -10.01 -16.50
N LYS A 107 16.13 -10.40 -17.75
CA LYS A 107 16.97 -9.57 -18.64
C LYS A 107 16.20 -8.47 -19.39
N ARG A 108 14.93 -8.72 -19.74
CA ARG A 108 14.15 -7.82 -20.59
C ARG A 108 13.02 -7.19 -19.80
N ARG A 109 12.86 -5.87 -19.89
CA ARG A 109 11.85 -5.12 -19.12
C ARG A 109 10.43 -5.66 -19.36
N GLU A 110 10.07 -5.89 -20.62
CA GLU A 110 8.74 -6.35 -21.00
C GLU A 110 8.48 -7.76 -20.47
N ALA A 111 9.47 -8.66 -20.60
CA ALA A 111 9.37 -10.03 -20.09
C ALA A 111 9.26 -10.04 -18.56
N TYR A 112 10.03 -9.19 -17.87
CA TYR A 112 9.97 -9.06 -16.42
C TYR A 112 8.64 -8.48 -15.94
N ALA A 113 8.11 -7.46 -16.62
CA ALA A 113 6.79 -6.91 -16.30
C ALA A 113 5.66 -7.93 -16.50
N ALA A 114 5.71 -8.70 -17.59
CA ALA A 114 4.76 -9.79 -17.83
C ALA A 114 4.84 -10.85 -16.72
N PHE A 115 6.06 -11.30 -16.37
CA PHE A 115 6.27 -12.22 -15.26
C PHE A 115 5.69 -11.71 -13.93
N LEU A 116 5.91 -10.44 -13.58
CA LEU A 116 5.35 -9.85 -12.36
C LEU A 116 3.82 -9.84 -12.37
N SER A 117 3.21 -9.56 -13.53
CA SER A 117 1.76 -9.58 -13.69
C SER A 117 1.20 -10.99 -13.53
N ASP A 118 1.82 -11.98 -14.19
CA ASP A 118 1.38 -13.38 -14.14
C ASP A 118 1.57 -13.97 -12.73
N ALA A 119 2.62 -13.55 -12.02
CA ALA A 119 2.97 -14.08 -10.72
C ALA A 119 2.33 -13.35 -9.53
N LEU A 120 1.46 -12.35 -9.77
CA LEU A 120 0.89 -11.49 -8.73
C LEU A 120 0.27 -12.28 -7.56
N ASN A 121 -0.47 -13.34 -7.89
CA ASN A 121 -1.18 -14.17 -6.93
C ASN A 121 -0.49 -15.52 -6.68
N TYR A 122 0.72 -15.73 -7.19
CA TYR A 122 1.39 -17.04 -7.20
C TYR A 122 1.58 -17.64 -5.80
N PHE A 123 1.84 -16.78 -4.80
CA PHE A 123 2.00 -17.17 -3.39
C PHE A 123 0.87 -16.65 -2.49
N GLN A 124 -0.28 -16.29 -3.06
CA GLN A 124 -1.41 -15.78 -2.26
C GLN A 124 -2.01 -16.85 -1.34
N GLY A 125 -1.88 -18.12 -1.70
CA GLY A 125 -2.32 -19.25 -0.89
C GLY A 125 -1.42 -20.48 -1.07
N PHE A 126 -1.72 -21.49 -0.27
CA PHE A 126 -1.11 -22.81 -0.38
C PHE A 126 -1.80 -23.63 -1.47
N LYS A 127 -1.07 -24.58 -2.08
CA LYS A 127 -1.64 -25.49 -3.08
C LYS A 127 -2.59 -26.51 -2.47
N GLY A 128 -2.46 -26.74 -1.18
CA GLY A 128 -3.24 -27.70 -0.40
C GLY A 128 -2.61 -27.87 0.96
N GLN A 129 -3.10 -28.87 1.68
CA GLN A 129 -2.64 -29.26 3.00
C GLN A 129 -2.40 -30.76 2.98
N GLU A 130 -1.32 -31.21 3.61
CA GLU A 130 -1.05 -32.63 3.85
C GLU A 130 -1.16 -32.94 5.33
N GLU A 131 -1.54 -34.18 5.60
CA GLU A 131 -1.65 -34.71 6.94
C GLU A 131 -0.69 -35.88 7.12
N LYS A 132 -0.05 -35.94 8.27
CA LYS A 132 0.81 -37.06 8.68
C LYS A 132 0.40 -37.53 10.05
N THR A 133 -0.32 -38.64 10.10
CA THR A 133 -0.68 -39.32 11.34
C THR A 133 0.47 -40.17 11.83
N ILE A 134 0.79 -40.03 13.11
CA ILE A 134 1.85 -40.78 13.79
C ILE A 134 1.22 -41.56 14.92
N GLU A 135 1.25 -42.88 14.75
CA GLU A 135 0.72 -43.83 15.70
C GLU A 135 1.55 -43.84 16.99
N GLY A 136 0.88 -43.96 18.11
CA GLY A 136 1.45 -43.92 19.45
C GLY A 136 1.78 -42.51 19.93
N LEU A 137 1.90 -41.50 19.07
CA LEU A 137 2.41 -40.19 19.49
C LEU A 137 1.42 -39.47 20.42
N ILE A 138 1.86 -39.24 21.66
CA ILE A 138 1.11 -38.48 22.65
C ILE A 138 1.51 -37.02 22.52
N ALA A 139 0.58 -36.19 22.06
CA ALA A 139 0.77 -34.75 21.88
C ALA A 139 -0.14 -33.90 22.79
N ASP A 140 -0.98 -34.54 23.60
CA ASP A 140 -1.84 -33.84 24.55
C ASP A 140 -1.00 -33.12 25.62
N ARG A 141 -1.20 -31.81 25.73
CA ARG A 141 -0.32 -30.96 26.54
C ARG A 141 -0.53 -31.18 28.04
N GLU A 142 -1.77 -31.38 28.46
CA GLU A 142 -2.12 -31.58 29.87
C GLU A 142 -1.54 -32.91 30.34
N PHE A 143 -1.76 -33.98 29.57
CA PHE A 143 -1.18 -35.29 29.84
C PHE A 143 0.35 -35.25 29.89
N ILE A 144 1.01 -34.60 28.93
CA ILE A 144 2.48 -34.50 28.93
C ILE A 144 2.96 -33.77 30.20
N GLN A 145 2.27 -32.71 30.61
CA GLN A 145 2.62 -31.94 31.80
C GLN A 145 2.51 -32.80 33.07
N ASP A 146 1.42 -33.56 33.20
CA ASP A 146 1.19 -34.46 34.31
C ASP A 146 2.20 -35.61 34.31
N PHE A 147 2.42 -36.24 33.16
CA PHE A 147 3.40 -37.31 32.99
C PHE A 147 4.81 -36.87 33.42
N VAL A 148 5.23 -35.68 33.00
CA VAL A 148 6.53 -35.11 33.40
C VAL A 148 6.59 -34.86 34.90
N SER A 149 5.49 -34.44 35.53
CA SER A 149 5.44 -34.21 36.98
C SER A 149 5.68 -35.49 37.79
N TYR A 150 5.29 -36.65 37.25
CA TYR A 150 5.47 -37.96 37.88
C TYR A 150 6.76 -38.67 37.49
N LEU A 151 7.51 -38.16 36.52
CA LEU A 151 8.76 -38.77 36.06
C LEU A 151 9.80 -38.90 37.19
N GLN A 152 9.78 -38.00 38.17
CA GLN A 152 10.65 -38.05 39.34
C GLN A 152 10.37 -39.23 40.27
N GLU A 153 9.14 -39.78 40.24
CA GLU A 153 8.73 -40.92 41.06
C GLU A 153 9.10 -42.26 40.40
N ALA A 154 9.54 -42.23 39.14
CA ALA A 154 9.89 -43.42 38.38
C ALA A 154 11.21 -44.04 38.88
N LYS A 155 11.24 -45.38 38.95
CA LYS A 155 12.40 -46.15 39.40
C LYS A 155 13.02 -46.93 38.25
N THR A 156 14.35 -46.90 38.14
CA THR A 156 15.07 -47.71 37.14
C THR A 156 14.95 -49.19 37.44
N ILE A 157 14.52 -49.97 36.45
CA ILE A 157 14.45 -51.43 36.55
C ILE A 157 15.85 -52.02 36.30
N GLN A 158 16.51 -52.44 37.37
CA GLN A 158 17.84 -53.09 37.30
C GLN A 158 17.77 -54.61 37.37
N ARG A 159 16.69 -55.16 37.95
CA ARG A 159 16.46 -56.59 38.12
C ARG A 159 15.07 -56.95 37.63
N PRO A 160 14.84 -58.18 37.14
CA PRO A 160 13.49 -58.65 36.80
C PRO A 160 12.55 -58.52 38.00
N ILE A 161 11.36 -58.00 37.74
CA ILE A 161 10.27 -57.87 38.73
C ILE A 161 9.36 -59.07 38.51
N LEU A 162 9.22 -59.92 39.54
CA LEU A 162 8.57 -61.23 39.43
C LEU A 162 7.06 -61.21 39.74
N ASP A 163 6.58 -60.16 40.42
CA ASP A 163 5.21 -60.02 40.91
C ASP A 163 4.33 -59.13 40.02
N LYS A 164 4.84 -58.68 38.86
CA LYS A 164 4.13 -57.83 37.91
C LYS A 164 4.21 -58.39 36.49
N ALA A 165 3.11 -58.29 35.76
CA ALA A 165 3.10 -58.61 34.34
C ALA A 165 3.52 -57.38 33.52
N PHE A 166 4.44 -57.56 32.57
CA PHE A 166 4.83 -56.50 31.64
C PHE A 166 4.18 -56.75 30.29
N LEU A 167 3.34 -55.83 29.86
CA LEU A 167 2.74 -55.95 28.54
C LEU A 167 3.80 -55.61 27.49
N SER A 168 3.85 -56.41 26.42
CA SER A 168 4.80 -56.19 25.33
C SER A 168 4.24 -55.13 24.38
N PRO A 169 4.97 -54.03 24.09
CA PRO A 169 4.50 -53.00 23.17
C PRO A 169 4.31 -53.57 21.77
N THR A 170 3.29 -53.08 21.07
CA THR A 170 3.11 -53.34 19.64
C THR A 170 4.04 -52.48 18.80
N LEU A 171 4.31 -51.24 19.25
CA LEU A 171 5.30 -50.37 18.63
C LEU A 171 6.70 -50.74 19.15
N ASP A 172 7.50 -51.33 18.27
CA ASP A 172 8.88 -51.71 18.54
C ASP A 172 9.88 -50.56 18.28
N GLU A 173 11.13 -50.75 18.69
CA GLU A 173 12.19 -49.75 18.51
C GLU A 173 12.43 -49.39 17.04
N SER A 174 12.22 -50.35 16.13
CA SER A 174 12.42 -50.15 14.68
C SER A 174 11.33 -49.24 14.09
N THR A 175 10.07 -49.46 14.49
CA THR A 175 8.92 -48.63 14.12
C THR A 175 9.09 -47.22 14.65
N LEU A 176 9.45 -47.06 15.93
CA LEU A 176 9.71 -45.74 16.51
C LEU A 176 10.86 -45.02 15.80
N SER A 177 11.94 -45.73 15.48
CA SER A 177 13.07 -45.17 14.73
C SER A 177 12.63 -44.66 13.34
N SER A 178 11.73 -45.38 12.67
CA SER A 178 11.16 -44.94 11.39
C SER A 178 10.34 -43.65 11.55
N PHE A 179 9.53 -43.52 12.60
CA PHE A 179 8.78 -42.29 12.88
C PHE A 179 9.72 -41.10 13.16
N ILE A 180 10.80 -41.31 13.91
CA ILE A 180 11.81 -40.27 14.17
C ILE A 180 12.52 -39.83 12.88
N GLN A 181 12.81 -40.79 11.99
CA GLN A 181 13.41 -40.48 10.69
C GLN A 181 12.44 -39.66 9.84
N ASP A 182 11.17 -40.04 9.83
CA ASP A 182 10.09 -39.35 9.13
C ASP A 182 9.89 -37.91 9.61
N PHE A 183 9.89 -37.69 10.93
CA PHE A 183 9.91 -36.36 11.53
C PHE A 183 11.11 -35.53 11.08
N SER A 184 12.27 -36.16 11.03
CA SER A 184 13.52 -35.51 10.66
C SER A 184 13.54 -35.14 9.17
N ASN A 185 12.97 -35.99 8.32
CA ASN A 185 12.79 -35.77 6.89
C ASN A 185 11.80 -34.62 6.65
N LEU A 186 10.59 -34.69 7.20
CA LEU A 186 9.57 -33.65 7.07
C LEU A 186 10.10 -32.29 7.52
N ARG A 187 10.78 -32.24 8.67
CA ARG A 187 11.39 -31.00 9.16
C ARG A 187 12.51 -30.48 8.24
N THR A 188 13.22 -31.37 7.54
CA THR A 188 14.25 -30.98 6.57
C THR A 188 13.60 -30.37 5.33
N THR A 189 12.57 -31.02 4.78
CA THR A 189 11.75 -30.49 3.67
C THR A 189 11.21 -29.10 3.98
N LEU A 190 10.53 -28.93 5.13
CA LEU A 190 9.99 -27.63 5.53
C LEU A 190 11.06 -26.54 5.69
N LYS A 191 12.28 -26.91 6.13
CA LYS A 191 13.40 -25.96 6.20
C LYS A 191 13.92 -25.58 4.81
N GLU A 192 14.01 -26.53 3.88
CA GLU A 192 14.41 -26.30 2.50
C GLU A 192 13.42 -25.43 1.76
N ASP A 193 12.13 -25.63 2.01
CA ASP A 193 11.03 -24.81 1.52
C ASP A 193 11.14 -23.36 2.00
N ILE A 194 11.33 -23.15 3.31
CA ILE A 194 11.57 -21.81 3.88
C ILE A 194 12.82 -21.16 3.27
N ALA A 195 13.90 -21.93 3.08
CA ALA A 195 15.12 -21.42 2.47
C ALA A 195 14.91 -21.03 1.00
N SER A 196 14.15 -21.83 0.25
CA SER A 196 13.82 -21.61 -1.15
C SER A 196 12.93 -20.37 -1.34
N LEU A 197 11.92 -20.19 -0.48
CA LEU A 197 11.09 -18.97 -0.44
C LEU A 197 11.93 -17.72 -0.16
N ARG A 198 12.83 -17.78 0.83
CA ARG A 198 13.72 -16.65 1.13
C ARG A 198 14.63 -16.32 -0.05
N LYS A 199 15.11 -17.35 -0.75
CA LYS A 199 15.94 -17.19 -1.95
C LYS A 199 15.14 -16.54 -3.09
N SER A 200 13.92 -16.98 -3.36
CA SER A 200 13.06 -16.42 -4.41
C SER A 200 12.74 -14.96 -4.12
N MET A 201 12.39 -14.61 -2.88
CA MET A 201 12.12 -13.23 -2.46
C MET A 201 13.33 -12.30 -2.65
N ARG A 202 14.53 -12.77 -2.27
CA ARG A 202 15.77 -12.00 -2.46
C ARG A 202 16.07 -11.78 -3.94
N MET A 203 15.92 -12.82 -4.76
CA MET A 203 16.16 -12.72 -6.20
C MET A 203 15.18 -11.76 -6.86
N LEU A 204 13.89 -11.87 -6.53
CA LEU A 204 12.84 -10.98 -7.02
C LEU A 204 13.19 -9.53 -6.70
N SER A 205 13.48 -9.24 -5.43
CA SER A 205 13.80 -7.90 -4.94
C SER A 205 15.03 -7.30 -5.63
N ALA A 206 16.07 -8.12 -5.83
CA ALA A 206 17.30 -7.68 -6.49
C ALA A 206 17.04 -7.33 -7.97
N THR A 207 16.35 -8.22 -8.70
CA THR A 207 15.98 -8.00 -10.10
C THR A 207 15.05 -6.79 -10.26
N THR A 208 14.06 -6.63 -9.38
CA THR A 208 13.19 -5.43 -9.39
C THR A 208 14.01 -4.17 -9.21
N ARG A 209 14.92 -4.15 -8.24
CA ARG A 209 15.77 -2.98 -7.96
C ARG A 209 16.65 -2.61 -9.15
N GLU A 210 17.20 -3.59 -9.85
CA GLU A 210 17.99 -3.37 -11.05
C GLU A 210 17.15 -2.74 -12.17
N HIS A 211 15.98 -3.29 -12.48
CA HIS A 211 15.09 -2.68 -13.47
C HIS A 211 14.65 -1.26 -13.10
N VAL A 212 14.28 -1.04 -11.84
CA VAL A 212 13.91 0.28 -11.33
C VAL A 212 15.08 1.27 -11.50
N LYS A 213 16.32 0.86 -11.19
CA LYS A 213 17.50 1.70 -11.38
C LYS A 213 17.69 2.08 -12.86
N THR A 214 17.59 1.10 -13.76
CA THR A 214 17.69 1.35 -15.21
C THR A 214 16.62 2.32 -15.70
N ILE A 215 15.37 2.15 -15.25
CA ILE A 215 14.26 3.07 -15.59
C ILE A 215 14.58 4.50 -15.13
N HIS A 216 15.07 4.67 -13.89
CA HIS A 216 15.40 6.00 -13.38
C HIS A 216 16.52 6.68 -14.19
N GLU A 217 17.52 5.92 -14.62
CA GLU A 217 18.62 6.46 -15.43
C GLU A 217 18.14 6.85 -16.83
N GLU A 218 17.29 6.03 -17.47
CA GLU A 218 16.66 6.39 -18.74
C GLU A 218 15.81 7.68 -18.63
N ILE A 219 15.01 7.81 -17.57
CA ILE A 219 14.22 9.03 -17.31
C ILE A 219 15.16 10.24 -17.18
N ARG A 220 16.29 10.10 -16.47
CA ARG A 220 17.28 11.18 -16.31
C ARG A 220 17.88 11.57 -17.67
N GLU A 221 18.30 10.62 -18.48
CA GLU A 221 18.89 10.89 -19.80
C GLU A 221 17.88 11.53 -20.77
N ILE A 222 16.63 11.07 -20.77
CA ILE A 222 15.55 11.68 -21.55
C ILE A 222 15.35 13.14 -21.12
N ARG A 223 15.23 13.40 -19.81
CA ARG A 223 15.08 14.77 -19.28
C ARG A 223 16.23 15.67 -19.69
N LYS A 224 17.48 15.18 -19.56
CA LYS A 224 18.68 15.92 -19.96
C LYS A 224 18.64 16.29 -21.43
N LYS A 225 18.40 15.30 -22.31
CA LYS A 225 18.31 15.51 -23.77
C LYS A 225 17.25 16.52 -24.16
N PHE A 226 16.06 16.47 -23.54
CA PHE A 226 14.99 17.43 -23.84
C PHE A 226 15.30 18.83 -23.30
N ASN A 227 15.92 18.95 -22.12
CA ASN A 227 16.37 20.24 -21.59
C ASN A 227 17.41 20.89 -22.49
N GLU A 228 18.38 20.13 -22.99
CA GLU A 228 19.37 20.62 -23.96
C GLU A 228 18.73 21.15 -25.24
N LYS A 229 17.76 20.39 -25.80
CA LYS A 229 17.00 20.83 -26.99
C LYS A 229 16.20 22.11 -26.73
N ILE A 230 15.54 22.21 -25.58
CA ILE A 230 14.80 23.42 -25.20
C ILE A 230 15.75 24.61 -25.08
N MET A 231 16.91 24.43 -24.43
CA MET A 231 17.92 25.47 -24.28
C MET A 231 18.49 25.94 -25.62
N ALA A 232 18.69 25.04 -26.57
CA ALA A 232 19.17 25.38 -27.92
C ALA A 232 18.13 26.15 -28.75
N LEU A 233 16.84 25.84 -28.59
CA LEU A 233 15.74 26.50 -29.31
C LEU A 233 15.38 27.87 -28.75
N LYS A 234 15.54 28.06 -27.43
CA LYS A 234 15.12 29.27 -26.70
C LYS A 234 15.66 30.58 -27.31
N PRO A 235 16.94 30.73 -27.70
CA PRO A 235 17.45 31.95 -28.30
C PRO A 235 16.78 32.30 -29.63
N SER A 236 16.58 31.33 -30.51
CA SER A 236 15.94 31.57 -31.82
C SER A 236 14.48 32.02 -31.66
N VAL A 237 13.75 31.43 -30.70
CA VAL A 237 12.39 31.84 -30.38
C VAL A 237 12.37 33.27 -29.82
N LEU A 238 13.27 33.60 -28.88
CA LEU A 238 13.42 34.94 -28.33
C LEU A 238 13.76 35.98 -29.40
N GLU A 239 14.65 35.65 -30.33
CA GLU A 239 15.02 36.53 -31.43
C GLU A 239 13.83 36.82 -32.34
N LYS A 240 13.08 35.78 -32.76
CA LYS A 240 11.86 35.96 -33.56
C LYS A 240 10.83 36.82 -32.82
N MET A 241 10.67 36.61 -31.52
CA MET A 241 9.77 37.42 -30.69
C MET A 241 10.19 38.90 -30.69
N GLN A 242 11.48 39.18 -30.52
CA GLN A 242 12.03 40.53 -30.59
C GLN A 242 11.89 41.17 -31.98
N GLN A 243 12.08 40.40 -33.05
CA GLN A 243 11.89 40.89 -34.42
C GLN A 243 10.42 41.26 -34.69
N ILE A 244 9.48 40.45 -34.22
CA ILE A 244 8.04 40.73 -34.32
C ILE A 244 7.72 42.00 -33.53
N GLN A 245 8.18 42.10 -32.29
CA GLN A 245 7.99 43.27 -31.44
C GLN A 245 8.52 44.55 -32.11
N LYS A 246 9.77 44.55 -32.59
CA LYS A 246 10.36 45.69 -33.32
C LYS A 246 9.55 46.10 -34.55
N LYS A 247 8.99 45.14 -35.31
CA LYS A 247 8.14 45.45 -36.47
C LYS A 247 6.86 46.16 -36.06
N TYR A 248 6.22 45.71 -34.98
CA TYR A 248 5.02 46.36 -34.45
C TYR A 248 5.34 47.72 -33.86
N ASP A 249 6.40 47.86 -33.07
CA ASP A 249 6.82 49.15 -32.50
C ASP A 249 7.11 50.20 -33.58
N LYS A 250 7.77 49.78 -34.68
CA LYS A 250 8.01 50.66 -35.83
C LYS A 250 6.71 51.08 -36.52
N LYS A 251 5.75 50.16 -36.69
CA LYS A 251 4.43 50.47 -37.25
C LYS A 251 3.66 51.43 -36.36
N ILE A 252 3.62 51.18 -35.05
CA ILE A 252 2.99 52.04 -34.06
C ILE A 252 3.61 53.43 -34.12
N THR A 253 4.94 53.53 -34.03
CA THR A 253 5.65 54.83 -34.09
C THR A 253 5.35 55.60 -35.37
N THR A 254 5.31 54.91 -36.52
CA THR A 254 5.02 55.56 -37.82
C THR A 254 3.58 56.06 -37.86
N PHE A 255 2.64 55.27 -37.35
CA PHE A 255 1.23 55.62 -37.27
C PHE A 255 1.03 56.80 -36.30
N SER A 256 1.57 56.73 -35.07
CA SER A 256 1.53 57.82 -34.09
C SER A 256 2.06 59.13 -34.69
N LYS A 257 3.24 59.13 -35.32
CA LYS A 257 3.77 60.35 -35.97
C LYS A 257 2.85 60.92 -37.06
N LYS A 258 2.16 60.06 -37.82
CA LYS A 258 1.20 60.50 -38.83
C LYS A 258 0.00 61.17 -38.18
N PHE A 259 -0.56 60.57 -37.13
CA PHE A 259 -1.68 61.14 -36.39
C PHE A 259 -1.28 62.41 -35.65
N ASP A 260 -0.12 62.46 -35.01
CA ASP A 260 0.40 63.66 -34.34
C ASP A 260 0.52 64.83 -35.33
N ARG A 261 0.99 64.56 -36.56
CA ARG A 261 1.09 65.57 -37.61
C ARG A 261 -0.29 66.06 -38.08
N GLN A 262 -1.25 65.15 -38.25
CA GLN A 262 -2.62 65.50 -38.60
C GLN A 262 -3.29 66.31 -37.49
N LEU A 263 -3.13 65.89 -36.24
CA LEU A 263 -3.63 66.58 -35.06
C LEU A 263 -3.02 67.99 -34.95
N HIS A 264 -1.71 68.12 -35.19
CA HIS A 264 -1.04 69.42 -35.20
C HIS A 264 -1.59 70.36 -36.30
N GLN A 265 -1.87 69.84 -37.50
CA GLN A 265 -2.48 70.61 -38.58
C GLN A 265 -3.88 71.10 -38.22
N LEU A 266 -4.72 70.22 -37.66
CA LEU A 266 -6.06 70.58 -37.20
C LEU A 266 -6.00 71.65 -36.10
N HIS A 267 -5.09 71.52 -35.12
CA HIS A 267 -4.89 72.56 -34.10
C HIS A 267 -4.45 73.90 -34.71
N GLN A 268 -3.56 73.91 -35.70
CA GLN A 268 -3.14 75.14 -36.38
C GLN A 268 -4.31 75.82 -37.10
N GLU A 269 -5.15 75.04 -37.80
CA GLU A 269 -6.34 75.55 -38.47
C GLU A 269 -7.36 76.10 -37.46
N ARG A 270 -7.56 75.40 -36.34
CA ARG A 270 -8.45 75.81 -35.26
C ARG A 270 -8.02 77.16 -34.67
N VAL A 271 -6.72 77.35 -34.44
CA VAL A 271 -6.17 78.63 -33.99
C VAL A 271 -6.40 79.75 -35.01
N LYS A 272 -6.33 79.47 -36.32
CA LYS A 272 -6.61 80.47 -37.37
C LYS A 272 -8.09 80.86 -37.39
N LEU A 273 -8.99 79.88 -37.30
CA LEU A 273 -10.43 80.15 -37.21
C LEU A 273 -10.74 80.96 -35.94
N GLU A 274 -10.14 80.62 -34.81
CA GLU A 274 -10.36 81.33 -33.55
C GLU A 274 -9.84 82.78 -33.59
N LYS A 275 -8.72 83.04 -34.27
CA LYS A 275 -8.28 84.42 -34.56
C LYS A 275 -9.27 85.17 -35.43
N THR A 276 -9.76 84.54 -36.49
CA THR A 276 -10.75 85.12 -37.40
C THR A 276 -12.06 85.41 -36.67
N LYS A 277 -12.47 84.53 -35.75
CA LYS A 277 -13.61 84.72 -34.85
C LYS A 277 -13.46 86.01 -34.07
N LYS A 278 -12.32 86.18 -33.38
CA LYS A 278 -12.02 87.38 -32.59
C LYS A 278 -12.08 88.65 -33.45
N THR A 279 -11.55 88.62 -34.67
CA THR A 279 -11.62 89.76 -35.60
C THR A 279 -13.06 90.10 -35.99
N ILE A 280 -13.86 89.10 -36.37
CA ILE A 280 -15.28 89.32 -36.73
C ILE A 280 -16.07 89.83 -35.51
N THR A 281 -15.82 89.30 -34.31
CA THR A 281 -16.44 89.79 -33.07
C THR A 281 -16.11 91.26 -32.82
N ALA A 282 -14.85 91.68 -33.01
CA ALA A 282 -14.46 93.08 -32.87
C ALA A 282 -15.14 93.99 -33.92
N GLU A 283 -15.32 93.53 -35.15
CA GLU A 283 -16.06 94.29 -36.18
C GLU A 283 -17.57 94.36 -35.88
N ILE A 284 -18.16 93.32 -35.28
CA ILE A 284 -19.55 93.35 -34.78
C ILE A 284 -19.69 94.41 -33.69
N GLU A 285 -18.79 94.41 -32.69
CA GLU A 285 -18.78 95.42 -31.62
C GLU A 285 -18.64 96.84 -32.20
N ARG A 286 -17.79 97.00 -33.22
CA ARG A 286 -17.63 98.27 -33.95
C ARG A 286 -18.92 98.68 -34.66
N CYS A 287 -19.58 97.77 -35.39
CA CYS A 287 -20.86 98.04 -36.04
C CYS A 287 -21.93 98.44 -35.00
N GLU A 288 -21.98 97.80 -33.83
CA GLU A 288 -22.91 98.14 -32.76
C GLU A 288 -22.67 99.54 -32.17
N MET A 289 -21.39 99.92 -32.01
CA MET A 289 -21.00 101.28 -31.61
C MET A 289 -21.41 102.32 -32.66
N GLU A 290 -21.19 102.05 -33.95
CA GLU A 290 -21.54 102.95 -35.05
C GLU A 290 -23.06 103.08 -35.23
N ILE A 291 -23.83 101.99 -35.09
CA ILE A 291 -25.31 102.03 -35.05
C ILE A 291 -25.78 102.94 -33.91
N SER A 292 -25.18 102.81 -32.72
CA SER A 292 -25.52 103.62 -31.55
C SER A 292 -25.19 105.11 -31.79
N SER A 293 -24.06 105.39 -32.45
CA SER A 293 -23.63 106.72 -32.86
C SER A 293 -24.58 107.35 -33.91
N CYS A 294 -24.99 106.60 -34.94
CA CYS A 294 -25.95 107.05 -35.96
C CYS A 294 -27.34 107.35 -35.36
N LYS A 295 -27.82 106.53 -34.41
CA LYS A 295 -29.06 106.78 -33.66
C LYS A 295 -29.03 108.09 -32.88
N LEU A 296 -27.89 108.40 -32.25
CA LEU A 296 -27.67 109.67 -31.55
C LEU A 296 -27.70 110.88 -32.49
N ARG A 297 -27.26 110.70 -33.75
CA ARG A 297 -27.21 111.75 -34.78
C ARG A 297 -28.47 111.86 -35.65
N LYS A 298 -29.47 111.01 -35.45
CA LYS A 298 -30.69 110.88 -36.29
C LYS A 298 -30.38 110.65 -37.79
N ASP A 299 -29.28 109.96 -38.08
CA ASP A 299 -28.90 109.59 -39.45
C ASP A 299 -29.46 108.19 -39.78
N GLU A 300 -30.67 108.16 -40.34
CA GLU A 300 -31.38 106.92 -40.69
C GLU A 300 -30.66 106.11 -41.78
N THR A 301 -29.99 106.81 -42.70
CA THR A 301 -29.21 106.21 -43.79
C THR A 301 -27.96 105.49 -43.27
N GLY A 302 -27.20 106.13 -42.38
CA GLY A 302 -26.05 105.51 -41.73
C GLY A 302 -26.44 104.34 -40.82
N GLU A 303 -27.57 104.46 -40.11
CA GLU A 303 -28.10 103.38 -39.26
C GLU A 303 -28.49 102.14 -40.10
N ALA A 304 -29.14 102.32 -41.24
CA ALA A 304 -29.52 101.22 -42.13
C ALA A 304 -28.29 100.50 -42.72
N HIS A 305 -27.24 101.25 -43.09
CA HIS A 305 -25.99 100.69 -43.60
C HIS A 305 -25.27 99.84 -42.56
N TRP A 306 -25.08 100.36 -41.35
CA TRP A 306 -24.41 99.60 -40.28
C TRP A 306 -25.23 98.42 -39.76
N LYS A 307 -26.56 98.50 -39.79
CA LYS A 307 -27.43 97.34 -39.52
C LYS A 307 -27.25 96.23 -40.56
N HIS A 308 -27.09 96.57 -41.83
CA HIS A 308 -26.82 95.60 -42.89
C HIS A 308 -25.43 94.95 -42.72
N GLU A 309 -24.38 95.75 -42.48
CA GLU A 309 -23.03 95.24 -42.17
C GLU A 309 -23.01 94.35 -40.92
N LEU A 310 -23.73 94.73 -39.87
CA LEU A 310 -23.87 93.93 -38.64
C LEU A 310 -24.48 92.55 -38.92
N GLU A 311 -25.55 92.48 -39.73
CA GLU A 311 -26.17 91.22 -40.11
C GLU A 311 -25.24 90.35 -40.96
N GLU A 312 -24.47 90.95 -41.87
CA GLU A 312 -23.46 90.23 -42.66
C GLU A 312 -22.33 89.67 -41.78
N TYR A 313 -21.84 90.43 -40.80
CA TYR A 313 -20.85 89.93 -39.85
C TYR A 313 -21.42 88.86 -38.89
N LYS A 314 -22.68 88.99 -38.45
CA LYS A 314 -23.35 87.96 -37.64
C LYS A 314 -23.53 86.63 -38.38
N LYS A 315 -23.91 86.68 -39.67
CA LYS A 315 -23.95 85.48 -40.52
C LYS A 315 -22.58 84.84 -40.67
N LYS A 316 -21.53 85.64 -40.92
CA LYS A 316 -20.14 85.15 -40.99
C LYS A 316 -19.68 84.51 -39.68
N LEU A 317 -20.02 85.12 -38.53
CA LEU A 317 -19.70 84.56 -37.22
C LEU A 317 -20.39 83.21 -37.00
N SER A 318 -21.68 83.09 -37.31
CA SER A 318 -22.44 81.84 -37.16
C SER A 318 -21.90 80.71 -38.05
N ALA A 319 -21.50 81.03 -39.28
CA ALA A 319 -20.87 80.07 -40.18
C ALA A 319 -19.50 79.59 -39.62
N LEU A 320 -18.69 80.53 -39.13
CA LEU A 320 -17.38 80.25 -38.55
C LEU A 320 -17.47 79.44 -37.24
N GLU A 321 -18.48 79.68 -36.41
CA GLU A 321 -18.73 78.89 -35.20
C GLU A 321 -19.10 77.44 -35.50
N LYS A 322 -19.87 77.19 -36.56
CA LYS A 322 -20.13 75.83 -37.04
C LYS A 322 -18.85 75.16 -37.52
N GLU A 323 -18.01 75.87 -38.27
CA GLU A 323 -16.71 75.35 -38.72
C GLU A 323 -15.78 74.99 -37.54
N ILE A 324 -15.75 75.80 -36.47
CA ILE A 324 -14.97 75.51 -35.27
C ILE A 324 -15.50 74.25 -34.55
N ILE A 325 -16.81 74.12 -34.38
CA ILE A 325 -17.42 72.94 -33.75
C ILE A 325 -17.12 71.66 -34.55
N ASP A 326 -17.22 71.72 -35.87
CA ASP A 326 -16.92 70.59 -36.73
C ASP A 326 -15.42 70.25 -36.75
N MET A 327 -14.55 71.22 -36.47
CA MET A 327 -13.11 71.01 -36.33
C MET A 327 -12.74 70.42 -34.97
N ASP A 328 -13.34 70.88 -33.87
CA ASP A 328 -13.11 70.34 -32.52
C ASP A 328 -13.57 68.85 -32.47
N LYS A 329 -14.66 68.48 -33.15
CA LYS A 329 -15.09 67.07 -33.31
C LYS A 329 -14.12 66.19 -34.11
N LYS A 330 -13.23 66.78 -34.92
CA LYS A 330 -12.19 66.04 -35.67
C LYS A 330 -10.89 65.91 -34.88
N ILE A 331 -10.74 66.70 -33.80
CA ILE A 331 -9.60 66.70 -32.89
C ILE A 331 -9.84 65.71 -31.74
N GLU A 332 -11.07 65.59 -31.24
CA GLU A 332 -11.54 64.50 -30.37
C GLU A 332 -11.55 63.14 -31.10
#